data_AF-A0A1Q7P5N5-F1
#
_entry.id   AF-A0A1Q7P5N5-F1
#
_cell.length_a   1.000
_cell.length_b   1.000
_cell.length_c   1.000
_cell.angle_alpha   90.00
_cell.angle_beta   90.00
_cell.angle_gamma   90.00
#
_symmetry.space_group_name_H-M   'P 1'
#
loop_
_entity.id
_entity.type
_entity.pdbx_description
1 polymer ?
#
loop_
_entity_poly.entity_id
_entity_poly.type
_entity_poly.pdbx_seq_one_letter_code
_entity_poly.pdbx_strand_id
1 'polypeptide(L)' 'MTPRERELMTGMGNCYASCHEDFEHTVEMVGDARGLSIDQVKSMLEDIRGKYGKDLDYQKLRGRLPKDFPL' A
#
# COMPACT_ATOMS: atom_id res chain seq x y z
N MET A 1 -10.29 6.92 5.70
CA MET A 1 -9.76 6.45 4.40
C MET A 1 -10.89 6.43 3.37
N THR A 2 -10.65 6.95 2.17
CA THR A 2 -11.61 6.81 1.05
C THR A 2 -11.66 5.35 0.56
N PRO A 3 -12.71 4.94 -0.19
CA PRO A 3 -12.77 3.59 -0.76
C PRO A 3 -11.55 3.24 -1.62
N ARG A 4 -11.08 4.19 -2.46
CA ARG A 4 -9.91 3.99 -3.33
C ARG A 4 -8.61 3.81 -2.55
N GLU A 5 -8.39 4.62 -1.51
CA GLU A 5 -7.19 4.51 -0.65
C GLU A 5 -7.20 3.20 0.15
N ARG A 6 -8.37 2.78 0.66
CA ARG A 6 -8.53 1.48 1.33
C ARG A 6 -8.25 0.31 0.39
N GLU A 7 -8.74 0.40 -0.83
CA GLU A 7 -8.52 -0.61 -1.87
C GLU A 7 -7.03 -0.71 -2.23
N LEU A 8 -6.32 0.42 -2.34
CA LEU A 8 -4.88 0.42 -2.58
C LEU A 8 -4.12 -0.28 -1.44
N MET A 9 -4.37 0.10 -0.18
CA MET A 9 -3.72 -0.54 0.99
C MET A 9 -4.03 -2.04 1.07
N THR A 10 -5.28 -2.42 0.75
CA THR A 10 -5.69 -3.82 0.68
C THR A 10 -4.96 -4.55 -0.45
N GLY A 11 -4.81 -3.91 -1.61
CA GLY A 11 -4.08 -4.40 -2.77
C GLY A 11 -2.61 -4.67 -2.44
N MET A 12 -1.94 -3.73 -1.78
CA MET A 12 -0.56 -3.91 -1.30
C MET A 12 -0.45 -5.15 -0.41
N GLY A 13 -1.31 -5.28 0.60
CA GLY A 13 -1.29 -6.42 1.52
C GLY A 13 -1.57 -7.76 0.82
N ASN A 14 -2.52 -7.79 -0.11
CA ASN A 14 -2.83 -9.00 -0.88
C ASN A 14 -1.69 -9.40 -1.82
N CYS A 15 -1.08 -8.42 -2.49
CA CYS A 15 0.02 -8.64 -3.42
C CYS A 15 1.23 -9.20 -2.68
N TYR A 16 1.65 -8.57 -1.59
CA TYR A 16 2.73 -9.08 -0.75
C TYR A 16 2.43 -10.48 -0.19
N ALA A 17 1.22 -10.72 0.31
CA ALA A 17 0.85 -12.03 0.85
C ALA A 17 0.88 -13.16 -0.19
N SER A 18 0.77 -12.83 -1.47
CA SER A 18 0.80 -13.80 -2.56
C SER A 18 2.21 -14.00 -3.12
N CYS A 19 2.97 -12.92 -3.29
CA CYS A 19 4.25 -12.95 -4.00
C CYS A 19 5.47 -12.95 -3.06
N HIS A 20 5.31 -12.48 -1.82
CA HIS A 20 6.40 -12.29 -0.84
C HIS A 20 7.56 -11.41 -1.31
N GLU A 21 7.30 -10.52 -2.28
CA GLU A 21 8.28 -9.62 -2.87
C GLU A 21 8.65 -8.44 -1.96
N ASP A 22 9.74 -7.76 -2.29
CA ASP A 22 10.13 -6.52 -1.62
C ASP A 22 9.14 -5.36 -1.88
N PHE A 23 9.36 -4.24 -1.19
CA PHE A 23 8.49 -3.07 -1.31
C PHE A 23 8.42 -2.53 -2.74
N GLU A 24 9.56 -2.46 -3.44
CA GLU A 24 9.66 -1.88 -4.78
C GLU A 24 8.87 -2.71 -5.79
N HIS A 25 9.09 -4.03 -5.81
CA HIS A 25 8.35 -4.95 -6.67
C HIS A 25 6.87 -5.04 -6.28
N THR A 26 6.53 -4.97 -4.99
CA THR A 26 5.12 -4.94 -4.57
C THR A 26 4.42 -3.69 -5.11
N VAL A 27 5.08 -2.53 -5.04
CA VAL A 27 4.55 -1.27 -5.57
C VAL A 27 4.43 -1.33 -7.09
N GLU A 28 5.42 -1.87 -7.80
CA GLU A 28 5.39 -2.07 -9.25
C GLU A 28 4.20 -2.93 -9.67
N MET A 29 4.05 -4.12 -9.10
CA MET A 29 2.93 -5.03 -9.41
C MET A 29 1.57 -4.39 -9.13
N VAL A 30 1.44 -3.66 -8.02
CA VAL A 30 0.21 -2.97 -7.65
C VAL A 30 -0.10 -1.80 -8.59
N GLY A 31 0.94 -1.10 -9.03
CA GLY A 31 0.88 -0.01 -10.00
C GLY A 31 0.43 -0.50 -11.37
N ASP A 32 1.10 -1.52 -11.91
CA ASP A 32 0.79 -2.15 -13.19
C ASP A 32 -0.66 -2.63 -13.26
N ALA A 33 -1.12 -3.33 -12.22
CA ALA A 33 -2.50 -3.81 -12.11
C ALA A 33 -3.55 -2.68 -12.10
N ARG A 34 -3.13 -1.44 -11.82
CA ARG A 34 -3.99 -0.25 -11.69
C ARG A 34 -3.72 0.82 -12.75
N GLY A 35 -2.79 0.57 -13.68
CA GLY A 35 -2.36 1.57 -14.66
C GLY A 35 -1.73 2.81 -14.01
N LEU A 36 -1.02 2.63 -12.90
CA LEU A 36 -0.32 3.68 -12.16
C LEU A 36 1.19 3.44 -12.24
N SER A 37 1.97 4.52 -12.30
CA SER A 37 3.41 4.41 -12.14
C SER A 37 3.79 4.11 -10.68
N ILE A 38 5.00 3.58 -10.49
CA ILE A 38 5.61 3.36 -9.17
C ILE A 38 5.55 4.64 -8.32
N ASP A 39 5.94 5.78 -8.88
CA ASP A 39 5.95 7.07 -8.18
C ASP A 39 4.54 7.50 -7.75
N GLN A 40 3.53 7.27 -8.58
CA GLN A 40 2.14 7.57 -8.24
C GLN A 40 1.67 6.72 -7.06
N VAL A 41 1.98 5.41 -7.06
CA VAL A 41 1.62 4.52 -5.96
C VAL A 41 2.35 4.94 -4.67
N LYS A 42 3.65 5.22 -4.72
CA LYS A 42 4.42 5.70 -3.56
C LYS A 42 3.84 6.99 -2.99
N SER A 43 3.57 7.98 -3.85
CA SER A 43 2.97 9.25 -3.43
C SER A 43 1.59 9.04 -2.79
N MET A 44 0.75 8.18 -3.37
CA MET A 44 -0.54 7.85 -2.76
C MET A 44 -0.39 7.17 -1.40
N LEU A 45 0.59 6.26 -1.25
CA LEU A 45 0.85 5.58 0.01
C LEU A 45 1.38 6.53 1.09
N GLU A 46 2.26 7.47 0.72
CA GLU A 46 2.73 8.54 1.61
C GLU A 46 1.59 9.45 2.06
N ASP A 47 0.71 9.84 1.15
CA ASP A 47 -0.49 10.62 1.45
C ASP A 47 -1.42 9.88 2.41
N ILE A 48 -1.66 8.59 2.17
CA ILE A 48 -2.50 7.74 3.03
C ILE A 48 -1.90 7.67 4.43
N ARG A 49 -0.59 7.46 4.54
CA ARG A 49 0.13 7.47 5.83
C ARG A 49 0.01 8.82 6.53
N GLY A 50 0.21 9.93 5.81
CA GLY A 50 0.10 11.27 6.36
C GLY A 50 -1.30 11.58 6.90
N LYS A 51 -2.34 11.19 6.17
CA LYS A 51 -3.75 11.43 6.54
C LYS A 51 -4.24 10.51 7.66
N TYR A 52 -3.85 9.24 7.62
CA TYR A 52 -4.48 8.18 8.42
C TYR A 52 -3.52 7.40 9.31
N GLY A 53 -2.25 7.81 9.44
CA GLY A 53 -1.24 7.05 10.18
C GLY A 53 -1.61 6.67 11.62
N LYS A 54 -2.52 7.41 12.29
CA LYS A 54 -3.01 7.11 13.64
C LYS A 54 -4.39 6.43 13.67
N ASP A 55 -5.01 6.26 12.51
CA ASP A 55 -6.33 5.66 12.37
C ASP A 55 -6.27 4.13 12.50
N LEU A 56 -7.25 3.54 13.20
CA LEU A 56 -7.28 2.10 13.47
C LEU A 56 -7.46 1.25 12.20
N ASP A 57 -8.20 1.74 11.20
CA ASP A 57 -8.39 1.04 9.92
C ASP A 57 -7.09 1.01 9.13
N TYR A 58 -6.38 2.13 9.08
CA TYR A 58 -5.04 2.19 8.51
C TYR A 58 -4.06 1.25 9.21
N GLN A 59 -4.00 1.27 10.55
CA GLN A 59 -3.10 0.40 11.32
C GLN A 59 -3.37 -1.09 11.08
N LYS A 60 -4.65 -1.48 10.94
CA LYS A 60 -5.03 -2.85 10.58
C LYS A 60 -4.52 -3.24 9.19
N LEU A 61 -4.68 -2.37 8.19
CA LEU A 61 -4.23 -2.65 6.83
C LEU A 61 -2.70 -2.65 6.72
N ARG A 62 -2.04 -1.67 7.35
CA ARG A 62 -0.57 -1.57 7.43
C ARG A 62 0.04 -2.78 8.12
N GLY A 63 -0.62 -3.34 9.14
CA GLY A 63 -0.18 -4.53 9.85
C GLY A 63 -0.16 -5.82 9.01
N ARG A 64 -0.76 -5.81 7.81
CA ARG A 64 -0.71 -6.92 6.84
C ARG A 64 0.54 -6.91 5.98
N LEU A 65 1.35 -5.85 6.09
CA LEU A 65 2.59 -5.66 5.34
C LEU A 65 3.80 -5.78 6.28
N PRO A 66 4.97 -6.13 5.75
CA PRO A 66 6.22 -6.15 6.51
C PRO A 66 6.51 -4.81 7.20
N LYS A 67 7.13 -4.85 8.39
CA LYS A 67 7.40 -3.64 9.19
C LYS A 67 8.46 -2.73 8.57
N ASP A 68 9.32 -3.28 7.72
CA ASP A 68 10.36 -2.60 6.97
C ASP A 68 9.85 -1.91 5.70
N PHE A 69 8.63 -2.18 5.24
CA PHE A 69 8.00 -1.37 4.20
C PHE A 69 7.90 0.08 4.71
N PRO A 70 8.33 1.09 3.92
CA PRO A 70 8.41 2.49 4.35
C PRO A 70 7.04 3.19 4.37
N LEU A 71 6.06 2.54 4.99
CA LEU A 71 4.66 2.90 5.10
C LEU A 71 4.27 3.13 6.55
#